data_AF-A0A7V1CX03-F1
#
_entry.id   AF-A0A7V1CX03-F1
#
_cell.length_a   1.000
_cell.length_b   1.000
_cell.length_c   1.000
_cell.angle_alpha   90.00
_cell.angle_beta   90.00
_cell.angle_gamma   90.00
#
_symmetry.space_group_name_H-M   'P 1'
#
loop_
_entity.id
_entity.type
_entity.pdbx_description
1 polymer ?
#
loop_
_entity_poly.entity_id
_entity_poly.type
_entity_poly.pdbx_seq_one_letter_code
_entity_poly.pdbx_strand_id
1 'polypeptide(L)'
;MSAIYIAGIALCSVLAQWIAWGFRVPAILFLLLTGLLLGPATGILDPDALLGDLLFPVVSLSVAVILFEGSLTLHFRELKGIGKVVRNLCSIGMIATCIVISLSAYWILELNWRVAAVLGAVLVVTGPTVIAPLLNAMRPTQDIDRILRWEGIVIDPIGALFAVLVFEAVMLVGQGEVFLHTIIALFKTLGVGLSIGVVAGWLTTLLIRREWLPFELHKFGILALVLISFTVSNHLSHESGLLAVTVFGIWLANQDDLEIDSVLEFKEDLSMILISTLFILLAARLELADLMMLDADVFIFLAIVLFVARPL
;
A
#
# COMPACT_ATOMS: atom_id res chain seq x y z
N MET A 1 -7.50 24.25 17.25
CA MET A 1 -8.56 23.37 16.73
C MET A 1 -7.97 22.14 16.04
N SER A 2 -7.05 22.28 15.07
CA SER A 2 -6.42 21.15 14.35
C SER A 2 -5.76 20.10 15.26
N ALA A 3 -5.07 20.51 16.33
CA ALA A 3 -4.48 19.58 17.30
C ALA A 3 -5.52 18.71 18.04
N ILE A 4 -6.72 19.24 18.30
CA ILE A 4 -7.82 18.49 18.94
C ILE A 4 -8.35 17.44 17.97
N TYR A 5 -8.48 17.76 16.69
CA TYR A 5 -8.89 16.80 15.67
C TYR A 5 -7.86 15.68 15.51
N ILE A 6 -6.56 16.00 15.44
CA ILE A 6 -5.49 15.01 15.32
C ILE A 6 -5.44 14.09 16.56
N ALA A 7 -5.50 14.65 17.76
CA ALA A 7 -5.57 13.86 19.00
C ALA A 7 -6.86 13.04 19.09
N GLY A 8 -7.97 13.59 18.60
CA GLY A 8 -9.27 12.91 18.50
C GLY A 8 -9.22 11.71 17.57
N ILE A 9 -8.58 11.82 16.40
CA ILE A 9 -8.38 10.70 15.47
C ILE A 9 -7.60 9.57 16.14
N ALA A 10 -6.53 9.90 16.87
CA ALA A 10 -5.74 8.90 17.60
C ALA A 10 -6.54 8.22 18.72
N LEU A 11 -7.41 8.95 19.42
CA LEU A 11 -8.28 8.34 20.43
C LEU A 11 -9.34 7.45 19.78
N CYS A 12 -9.97 7.93 18.70
CA CYS A 12 -10.96 7.20 17.92
C CYS A 12 -10.40 5.93 17.31
N SER A 13 -9.14 5.94 16.84
CA SER A 13 -8.50 4.75 16.29
C SER A 13 -8.32 3.65 17.35
N VAL A 14 -7.88 4.01 18.57
CA VAL A 14 -7.77 3.07 19.68
C VAL A 14 -9.14 2.51 20.07
N LEU A 15 -10.17 3.36 20.16
CA LEU A 15 -11.53 2.91 20.46
C LEU A 15 -12.07 1.95 19.40
N ALA A 16 -11.87 2.27 18.12
CA ALA A 16 -12.28 1.42 17.00
C ALA A 16 -11.58 0.05 17.05
N GLN A 17 -10.28 0.01 17.34
CA GLN A 17 -9.54 -1.24 17.50
C GLN A 17 -10.00 -2.04 18.73
N TRP A 18 -10.29 -1.38 19.84
CA TRP A 18 -10.78 -2.04 21.05
C TRP A 18 -12.16 -2.67 20.81
N ILE A 19 -13.05 -1.96 20.13
CA ILE A 19 -14.35 -2.50 19.72
C ILE A 19 -14.15 -3.71 18.79
N ALA A 20 -13.27 -3.60 17.78
CA ALA A 20 -12.95 -4.68 16.87
C ALA A 20 -12.46 -5.95 17.58
N TRP A 21 -11.59 -5.78 18.57
CA TRP A 21 -11.11 -6.86 19.43
C TRP A 21 -12.25 -7.52 20.20
N GLY A 22 -13.17 -6.72 20.77
CA GLY A 22 -14.35 -7.24 21.48
C GLY A 22 -15.29 -8.06 20.59
N PHE A 23 -15.49 -7.63 19.34
CA PHE A 23 -16.32 -8.33 18.35
C PHE A 23 -15.58 -9.44 17.58
N ARG A 24 -14.26 -9.59 17.78
CA ARG A 24 -13.38 -10.53 17.05
C ARG A 24 -13.46 -10.39 15.53
N VAL A 25 -13.57 -9.16 15.04
CA VAL A 25 -13.57 -8.84 13.60
C VAL A 25 -12.38 -7.93 13.26
N PRO A 26 -11.95 -7.86 11.99
CA PRO A 26 -10.83 -6.99 11.59
C PRO A 26 -11.08 -5.52 11.92
N ALA A 27 -10.10 -4.85 12.52
CA ALA A 27 -10.22 -3.45 12.97
C ALA A 27 -10.49 -2.45 11.85
N ILE A 28 -10.10 -2.77 10.63
CA ILE A 28 -10.29 -1.94 9.43
C ILE A 28 -11.76 -1.58 9.24
N LEU A 29 -12.69 -2.51 9.53
CA LEU A 29 -14.13 -2.25 9.42
C LEU A 29 -14.56 -1.09 10.31
N PHE A 30 -14.13 -1.10 11.58
CA PHE A 30 -14.47 -0.03 12.52
C PHE A 30 -13.73 1.27 12.22
N LEU A 31 -12.50 1.20 11.72
CA LEU A 31 -11.74 2.39 11.31
C LEU A 31 -12.42 3.12 10.14
N LEU A 32 -12.85 2.38 9.12
CA LEU A 32 -13.60 2.93 7.99
C LEU A 32 -14.95 3.53 8.42
N LEU A 33 -15.71 2.81 9.25
CA LEU A 33 -16.97 3.32 9.79
C LEU A 33 -16.75 4.60 10.60
N THR A 34 -15.70 4.65 11.41
CA THR A 34 -15.37 5.83 12.21
C THR A 34 -15.03 7.02 11.31
N GLY A 35 -14.23 6.82 10.25
CA GLY A 35 -13.94 7.87 9.27
C GLY A 35 -15.18 8.35 8.53
N LEU A 36 -16.06 7.44 8.12
CA LEU A 36 -17.32 7.80 7.46
C LEU A 36 -18.26 8.60 8.37
N LEU A 37 -18.33 8.22 9.65
CA LEU A 37 -19.13 8.92 10.66
C LEU A 37 -18.59 10.31 10.96
N LEU A 38 -17.26 10.45 11.13
CA LEU A 38 -16.62 11.72 11.44
C LEU A 38 -16.52 12.68 10.25
N GLY A 39 -16.36 12.14 9.04
CA GLY A 39 -16.29 12.93 7.79
C GLY A 39 -17.68 13.20 7.21
N PRO A 40 -18.10 12.47 6.16
CA PRO A 40 -19.30 12.81 5.40
C PRO A 40 -20.61 12.84 6.20
N ALA A 41 -20.75 12.03 7.26
CA ALA A 41 -22.01 11.97 8.01
C ALA A 41 -22.20 13.14 9.00
N THR A 42 -21.14 13.62 9.64
CA THR A 42 -21.23 14.69 10.65
C THR A 42 -20.53 15.99 10.26
N GLY A 43 -19.63 15.96 9.26
CA GLY A 43 -18.82 17.09 8.83
C GLY A 43 -17.79 17.55 9.88
N ILE A 44 -17.53 16.74 10.90
CA ILE A 44 -16.62 17.09 12.01
C ILE A 44 -15.16 17.07 11.54
N LEU A 45 -14.84 16.11 10.67
CA LEU A 45 -13.50 15.89 10.14
C LEU A 45 -13.49 16.15 8.64
N ASP A 46 -12.84 17.23 8.22
CA ASP A 46 -12.48 17.48 6.83
C ASP A 46 -10.96 17.32 6.69
N PRO A 47 -10.48 16.19 6.12
CA PRO A 47 -9.05 15.94 5.94
C PRO A 47 -8.35 17.00 5.10
N ASP A 48 -9.01 17.47 4.02
CA ASP A 48 -8.44 18.45 3.10
C ASP A 48 -8.30 19.82 3.80
N ALA A 49 -9.26 20.22 4.63
CA ALA A 49 -9.12 21.43 5.45
C ALA A 49 -8.16 21.26 6.63
N LEU A 50 -8.05 20.07 7.21
CA LEU A 50 -7.22 19.81 8.39
C LEU A 50 -5.73 19.81 8.05
N LEU A 51 -5.36 19.13 6.97
CA LEU A 51 -3.96 18.94 6.57
C LEU A 51 -3.56 19.81 5.37
N GLY A 52 -4.51 20.26 4.55
CA GLY A 52 -4.23 21.07 3.36
C GLY A 52 -3.20 20.40 2.45
N ASP A 53 -2.19 21.17 2.06
CA ASP A 53 -1.09 20.71 1.21
C ASP A 53 -0.25 19.56 1.83
N LEU A 54 -0.37 19.33 3.15
CA LEU A 54 0.32 18.25 3.85
C LEU A 54 -0.39 16.91 3.76
N LEU A 55 -1.65 16.84 3.31
CA LEU A 55 -2.42 15.60 3.27
C LEU A 55 -1.71 14.53 2.44
N PHE A 56 -1.43 14.82 1.16
CA PHE A 56 -0.78 13.85 0.27
C PHE A 56 0.66 13.52 0.69
N PRO A 57 1.52 14.49 1.07
CA PRO A 57 2.84 14.18 1.62
C PRO A 57 2.80 13.26 2.84
N VAL A 58 1.89 13.52 3.81
CA VAL A 58 1.75 12.67 5.00
C VAL A 58 1.25 11.29 4.62
N VAL A 59 0.27 11.17 3.72
CA VAL A 59 -0.23 9.88 3.22
C VAL A 59 0.91 9.11 2.55
N SER A 60 1.63 9.71 1.61
CA SER A 60 2.71 9.06 0.87
C SER A 60 3.85 8.61 1.77
N LEU A 61 4.29 9.44 2.73
CA LEU A 61 5.32 9.06 3.70
C LEU A 61 4.83 7.96 4.65
N SER A 62 3.56 8.01 5.06
CA SER A 62 2.97 6.98 5.92
C SER A 62 2.90 5.64 5.20
N VAL A 63 2.44 5.61 3.93
CA VAL A 63 2.42 4.41 3.09
C VAL A 63 3.84 3.87 2.89
N ALA A 64 4.83 4.74 2.71
CA ALA A 64 6.23 4.33 2.58
C ALA A 64 6.73 3.56 3.83
N VAL A 65 6.39 4.05 5.02
CA VAL A 65 6.73 3.37 6.28
C VAL A 65 5.99 2.05 6.42
N ILE A 66 4.69 2.01 6.08
CA ILE A 66 3.86 0.79 6.15
C ILE A 66 4.29 -0.27 5.13
N LEU A 67 4.81 0.13 3.96
CA LEU A 67 5.41 -0.78 2.99
C LEU A 67 6.75 -1.31 3.48
N PHE A 68 7.59 -0.44 4.04
CA PHE A 68 8.89 -0.81 4.60
C PHE A 68 8.76 -1.81 5.75
N GLU A 69 7.98 -1.47 6.77
CA GLU A 69 6.77 -2.23 7.03
C GLU A 69 6.74 -3.74 6.74
N GLY A 70 5.74 -4.08 5.93
CA GLY A 70 5.53 -5.45 5.49
C GLY A 70 6.81 -6.04 4.88
N SER A 71 7.61 -5.25 4.17
CA SER A 71 8.83 -5.71 3.51
C SER A 71 9.89 -6.30 4.45
N LEU A 72 10.00 -5.82 5.69
CA LEU A 72 10.90 -6.43 6.68
C LEU A 72 10.48 -7.84 7.11
N THR A 73 9.24 -8.26 6.82
CA THR A 73 8.75 -9.61 7.13
C THR A 73 9.03 -10.63 6.02
N LEU A 74 9.58 -10.20 4.89
CA LEU A 74 9.81 -11.05 3.72
C LEU A 74 11.21 -11.67 3.73
N HIS A 75 11.30 -12.93 4.16
CA HIS A 75 12.54 -13.70 4.08
C HIS A 75 12.58 -14.60 2.84
N PHE A 76 13.61 -14.48 1.99
CA PHE A 76 13.77 -15.27 0.77
C PHE A 76 13.78 -16.78 1.02
N ARG A 77 14.17 -17.20 2.23
CA ARG A 77 14.10 -18.60 2.65
C ARG A 77 12.67 -19.15 2.62
N GLU A 78 11.67 -18.34 2.93
CA GLU A 78 10.26 -18.72 2.92
C GLU A 78 9.69 -18.82 1.50
N LEU A 79 10.30 -18.13 0.53
CA LEU A 79 9.92 -18.23 -0.88
C LEU A 79 10.22 -19.62 -1.46
N LYS A 80 11.11 -20.39 -0.81
CA LYS A 80 11.48 -21.75 -1.23
C LYS A 80 10.29 -22.70 -1.07
N GLY A 81 9.69 -23.10 -2.19
CA GLY A 81 8.53 -23.99 -2.25
C GLY A 81 7.27 -23.30 -2.78
N ILE A 82 7.08 -22.01 -2.46
CA ILE A 82 5.90 -21.23 -2.86
C ILE A 82 6.17 -20.22 -3.99
N GLY A 83 7.42 -19.97 -4.35
CA GLY A 83 7.79 -18.90 -5.29
C GLY A 83 7.12 -18.97 -6.67
N LYS A 84 6.80 -20.17 -7.17
CA LYS A 84 6.03 -20.32 -8.43
C LYS A 84 4.62 -19.75 -8.30
N VAL A 85 3.98 -19.95 -7.14
CA VAL A 85 2.62 -19.46 -6.86
C VAL A 85 2.63 -17.95 -6.76
N VAL A 86 3.50 -17.39 -5.91
CA VAL A 86 3.65 -15.93 -5.74
C VAL A 86 3.94 -15.24 -7.07
N ARG A 87 4.90 -15.75 -7.85
CA ARG A 87 5.22 -15.18 -9.17
C ARG A 87 4.01 -15.18 -10.09
N ASN A 88 3.24 -16.28 -10.15
CA ASN A 88 2.09 -16.37 -11.02
C ASN A 88 0.95 -15.43 -10.57
N LEU A 89 0.73 -15.28 -9.27
CA LEU A 89 -0.23 -14.33 -8.70
C LEU A 89 0.14 -12.88 -9.05
N CYS A 90 1.39 -12.48 -8.80
CA CYS A 90 1.87 -11.12 -9.07
C CYS A 90 2.11 -10.80 -10.55
N SER A 91 1.92 -11.75 -11.48
CA SER A 91 2.12 -11.52 -12.92
C SER A 91 0.86 -11.86 -13.72
N ILE A 92 0.63 -13.14 -13.99
CA ILE A 92 -0.50 -13.61 -14.80
C ILE A 92 -1.82 -13.30 -14.09
N GLY A 93 -1.90 -13.57 -12.78
CA GLY A 93 -3.09 -13.28 -11.97
C GLY A 93 -3.39 -11.78 -11.93
N MET A 94 -2.37 -10.94 -11.75
CA MET A 94 -2.46 -9.48 -11.81
C MET A 94 -3.08 -9.00 -13.14
N ILE A 95 -2.55 -9.46 -14.28
CA ILE A 95 -3.04 -9.05 -15.62
C ILE A 95 -4.45 -9.59 -15.88
N ALA A 96 -4.72 -10.84 -15.54
CA ALA A 96 -6.04 -11.44 -15.70
C ALA A 96 -7.09 -10.69 -14.87
N THR A 97 -6.79 -10.42 -13.60
CA THR A 97 -7.63 -9.63 -12.70
C THR A 97 -7.90 -8.24 -13.28
N CYS A 98 -6.86 -7.55 -13.79
CA CYS A 98 -7.00 -6.23 -14.40
C CYS A 98 -7.99 -6.26 -15.57
N ILE A 99 -7.83 -7.23 -16.49
CA ILE A 99 -8.66 -7.33 -17.69
C ILE A 99 -10.11 -7.59 -17.30
N VAL A 100 -10.36 -8.53 -16.39
CA VAL A 100 -11.73 -8.87 -15.94
C VAL A 100 -12.38 -7.67 -15.27
N ILE A 101 -11.67 -6.97 -14.37
CA ILE A 101 -12.20 -5.79 -13.70
C ILE A 101 -12.47 -4.67 -14.72
N SER A 102 -11.54 -4.38 -15.62
CA SER A 102 -11.70 -3.33 -16.64
C SER A 102 -12.86 -3.61 -17.59
N LEU A 103 -13.03 -4.85 -18.08
CA LEU A 103 -14.16 -5.21 -18.93
C LEU A 103 -15.48 -5.10 -18.18
N SER A 104 -15.52 -5.58 -16.93
CA SER A 104 -16.72 -5.52 -16.10
C SER A 104 -17.12 -4.07 -15.82
N ALA A 105 -16.15 -3.22 -15.51
CA ALA A 105 -16.38 -1.78 -15.32
C ALA A 105 -16.88 -1.09 -16.59
N TYR A 106 -16.35 -1.47 -17.77
CA TYR A 106 -16.78 -0.90 -19.05
C TYR A 106 -18.22 -1.29 -19.41
N TRP A 107 -18.61 -2.54 -19.18
CA TRP A 107 -19.94 -3.03 -19.58
C TRP A 107 -21.04 -2.85 -18.54
N ILE A 108 -20.73 -2.94 -17.24
CA ILE A 108 -21.73 -2.93 -16.17
C ILE A 108 -21.89 -1.52 -15.62
N LEU A 109 -20.79 -0.80 -15.41
CA LEU A 109 -20.82 0.57 -14.89
C LEU A 109 -20.87 1.63 -16.00
N GLU A 110 -20.98 1.18 -17.27
CA GLU A 110 -21.01 2.02 -18.48
C GLU A 110 -19.89 3.07 -18.54
N LEU A 111 -18.74 2.79 -17.90
CA LEU A 111 -17.63 3.72 -17.84
C LEU A 111 -16.95 3.83 -19.20
N ASN A 112 -16.34 5.00 -19.47
CA ASN A 112 -15.44 5.13 -20.61
C ASN A 112 -14.29 4.10 -20.48
N TRP A 113 -13.90 3.46 -21.59
CA TRP A 113 -12.83 2.45 -21.61
C TRP A 113 -11.53 2.95 -20.95
N ARG A 114 -11.25 4.25 -21.05
CA ARG A 114 -10.11 4.92 -20.41
C ARG A 114 -10.18 4.83 -18.89
N VAL A 115 -11.34 5.18 -18.32
CA VAL A 115 -11.58 5.15 -16.87
C VAL A 115 -11.64 3.71 -16.38
N ALA A 116 -12.30 2.82 -17.13
CA ALA A 116 -12.40 1.41 -16.81
C ALA A 116 -11.03 0.69 -16.79
N ALA A 117 -10.13 1.05 -17.71
CA ALA A 117 -8.75 0.55 -17.71
C ALA A 117 -7.98 0.96 -16.44
N VAL A 118 -8.04 2.24 -16.08
CA VAL A 118 -7.39 2.76 -14.87
C VAL A 118 -8.00 2.14 -13.60
N LEU A 119 -9.32 2.03 -13.53
CA LEU A 119 -10.03 1.40 -12.41
C LEU A 119 -9.58 -0.06 -12.22
N GLY A 120 -9.47 -0.83 -13.32
CA GLY A 120 -8.96 -2.18 -13.27
C GLY A 120 -7.52 -2.25 -12.77
N ALA A 121 -6.65 -1.35 -13.22
CA ALA A 121 -5.26 -1.32 -12.80
C ALA A 121 -5.09 -0.97 -11.31
N VAL A 122 -5.90 -0.06 -10.77
CA VAL A 122 -5.89 0.32 -9.35
C VAL A 122 -6.43 -0.81 -8.46
N LEU A 123 -7.53 -1.47 -8.86
CA LEU A 123 -8.21 -2.48 -8.04
C LEU A 123 -7.51 -3.85 -7.99
N VAL A 124 -6.49 -4.06 -8.82
CA VAL A 124 -5.69 -5.29 -8.81
C VAL A 124 -4.78 -5.35 -7.57
N VAL A 125 -4.33 -4.21 -7.07
CA VAL A 125 -3.47 -4.11 -5.89
C VAL A 125 -4.16 -4.69 -4.67
N THR A 126 -3.48 -5.62 -4.00
CA THR A 126 -3.83 -6.02 -2.64
C THR A 126 -2.76 -5.49 -1.70
N GLY A 127 -3.08 -4.47 -0.91
CA GLY A 127 -2.10 -3.86 -0.01
C GLY A 127 -1.81 -4.72 1.23
N PRO A 128 -0.57 -4.73 1.74
CA PRO A 128 -0.22 -5.40 2.99
C PRO A 128 -0.93 -4.77 4.20
N THR A 129 -1.36 -3.52 4.06
CA THR A 129 -2.12 -2.75 5.06
C THR A 129 -3.45 -3.39 5.44
N VAL A 130 -4.08 -4.11 4.51
CA VAL A 130 -5.36 -4.82 4.73
C VAL A 130 -5.13 -6.30 5.00
N ILE A 131 -4.21 -6.92 4.26
CA ILE A 131 -3.94 -8.35 4.38
C ILE A 131 -3.34 -8.68 5.75
N ALA A 132 -2.33 -7.94 6.24
CA ALA A 132 -1.63 -8.32 7.47
C ALA A 132 -2.55 -8.34 8.71
N PRO A 133 -3.41 -7.33 8.98
CA PRO A 133 -4.36 -7.39 10.08
C PRO A 133 -5.37 -8.54 9.94
N LEU A 134 -5.80 -8.85 8.71
CA LEU A 134 -6.75 -9.92 8.43
C LEU A 134 -6.13 -11.30 8.65
N LEU A 135 -4.90 -11.53 8.21
CA LEU A 135 -4.15 -12.76 8.45
C LEU A 135 -3.93 -12.98 9.96
N ASN A 136 -3.58 -11.93 10.70
CA ASN A 136 -3.37 -12.01 12.14
C ASN A 136 -4.65 -12.36 12.91
N ALA A 137 -5.81 -11.87 12.45
CA ALA A 137 -7.11 -12.19 13.03
C ALA A 137 -7.61 -13.60 12.67
N MET A 138 -7.45 -14.02 11.41
CA MET A 138 -7.95 -15.30 10.88
C MET A 138 -7.04 -16.49 11.20
N ARG A 139 -5.73 -16.26 11.37
CA ARG A 139 -4.69 -17.26 11.65
C ARG A 139 -4.73 -18.46 10.66
N PRO A 140 -4.51 -18.22 9.36
CA PRO A 140 -4.50 -19.31 8.37
C PRO A 140 -3.30 -20.24 8.55
N THR A 141 -3.28 -21.34 7.81
CA THR A 141 -2.12 -22.26 7.76
C THR A 141 -0.86 -21.53 7.28
N GLN A 142 0.31 -21.96 7.77
CA GLN A 142 1.61 -21.30 7.49
C GLN A 142 1.88 -21.05 6.00
N ASP A 143 1.54 -22.00 5.12
CA ASP A 143 1.78 -21.83 3.68
C ASP A 143 0.90 -20.74 3.05
N ILE A 144 -0.38 -20.66 3.47
CA ILE A 144 -1.31 -19.63 3.01
C ILE A 144 -0.88 -18.26 3.54
N ASP A 145 -0.50 -18.18 4.82
CA ASP A 145 0.00 -16.94 5.43
C ASP A 145 1.21 -16.40 4.67
N ARG A 146 2.20 -17.26 4.38
CA ARG A 146 3.38 -16.89 3.60
C ARG A 146 3.03 -16.45 2.18
N ILE A 147 2.19 -17.19 1.47
CA ILE A 147 1.79 -16.84 0.10
C ILE A 147 1.12 -15.46 0.07
N LEU A 148 0.15 -15.23 0.96
CA LEU A 148 -0.64 -13.98 0.97
C LEU A 148 0.19 -12.78 1.45
N ARG A 149 1.14 -12.96 2.39
CA ARG A 149 2.09 -11.89 2.76
C ARG A 149 3.00 -11.54 1.59
N TRP A 150 3.58 -12.54 0.94
CA TRP A 150 4.45 -12.34 -0.22
C TRP A 150 3.70 -11.68 -1.38
N GLU A 151 2.51 -12.16 -1.72
CA GLU A 151 1.67 -11.54 -2.74
C GLU A 151 1.37 -10.08 -2.38
N GLY A 152 0.79 -9.84 -1.20
CA GLY A 152 0.32 -8.52 -0.79
C GLY A 152 1.43 -7.47 -0.75
N ILE A 153 2.61 -7.83 -0.25
CA ILE A 153 3.73 -6.88 -0.15
C ILE A 153 4.38 -6.62 -1.52
N VAL A 154 4.49 -7.65 -2.38
CA VAL A 154 5.14 -7.50 -3.69
C VAL A 154 4.22 -6.85 -4.71
N ILE A 155 2.93 -7.19 -4.71
CA ILE A 155 1.98 -6.65 -5.68
C ILE A 155 1.63 -5.18 -5.43
N ASP A 156 1.85 -4.65 -4.22
CA ASP A 156 1.54 -3.26 -3.89
C ASP A 156 2.37 -2.25 -4.71
N PRO A 157 3.71 -2.21 -4.62
CA PRO A 157 4.50 -1.31 -5.46
C PRO A 157 4.42 -1.68 -6.96
N ILE A 158 4.30 -2.96 -7.31
CA ILE A 158 4.17 -3.38 -8.71
C ILE A 158 2.86 -2.87 -9.31
N GLY A 159 1.76 -3.02 -8.58
CA GLY A 159 0.44 -2.62 -9.03
C GLY A 159 0.25 -1.10 -9.02
N ALA A 160 0.88 -0.37 -8.08
CA ALA A 160 0.95 1.09 -8.14
C ALA A 160 1.66 1.57 -9.41
N LEU A 161 2.83 1.01 -9.72
CA LEU A 161 3.56 1.29 -10.96
C LEU A 161 2.75 0.92 -12.21
N PHE A 162 2.06 -0.23 -12.17
CA PHE A 162 1.19 -0.67 -13.25
C PHE A 162 -0.02 0.26 -13.44
N ALA A 163 -0.63 0.76 -12.36
CA ALA A 163 -1.73 1.72 -12.44
C ALA A 163 -1.29 3.03 -13.08
N VAL A 164 -0.10 3.54 -12.73
CA VAL A 164 0.46 4.74 -13.36
C VAL A 164 0.80 4.50 -14.82
N LEU A 165 1.37 3.34 -15.16
CA LEU A 165 1.62 2.95 -16.54
C LEU A 165 0.33 2.94 -17.38
N VAL A 166 -0.73 2.34 -16.85
CA VAL A 166 -2.03 2.28 -17.53
C VAL A 166 -2.63 3.67 -17.66
N PHE A 167 -2.55 4.50 -16.61
CA PHE A 167 -3.00 5.90 -16.65
C PHE A 167 -2.28 6.71 -17.72
N GLU A 168 -0.95 6.68 -17.77
CA GLU A 168 -0.16 7.36 -18.80
C GLU A 168 -0.48 6.86 -20.20
N ALA A 169 -0.55 5.54 -20.38
CA ALA A 169 -0.88 4.93 -21.67
C ALA A 169 -2.25 5.42 -22.17
N VAL A 170 -3.24 5.43 -21.28
CA VAL A 170 -4.61 5.87 -21.56
C VAL A 170 -4.70 7.37 -21.87
N MET A 171 -3.92 8.20 -21.18
CA MET A 171 -3.88 9.65 -21.42
C MET A 171 -3.23 10.01 -22.77
N LEU A 172 -2.20 9.27 -23.17
CA LEU A 172 -1.43 9.55 -24.37
C LEU A 172 -2.04 8.95 -25.65
N VAL A 173 -3.05 8.07 -25.56
CA VAL A 173 -3.68 7.42 -26.72
C VAL A 173 -4.10 8.43 -27.79
N GLY A 174 -3.51 8.31 -28.98
CA GLY A 174 -3.70 9.21 -30.13
C GLY A 174 -2.43 9.98 -30.53
N GLN A 175 -1.39 9.97 -29.69
CA GLN A 175 -0.07 10.56 -29.98
C GLN A 175 0.89 9.45 -30.44
N GLY A 176 1.53 9.59 -31.60
CA GLY A 176 2.24 8.50 -32.30
C GLY A 176 3.41 7.82 -31.57
N GLU A 177 3.82 8.29 -30.39
CA GLU A 177 4.97 7.77 -29.63
C GLU A 177 4.61 7.21 -28.21
N VAL A 178 3.33 6.93 -27.94
CA VAL A 178 2.87 6.45 -26.61
C VAL A 178 3.69 5.28 -26.07
N PHE A 179 3.83 4.21 -26.86
CA PHE A 179 4.37 2.95 -26.37
C PHE A 179 5.85 3.06 -25.96
N LEU A 180 6.63 3.81 -26.73
CA LEU A 180 8.06 3.98 -26.49
C LEU A 180 8.29 4.90 -25.27
N HIS A 181 7.51 5.96 -25.13
CA HIS A 181 7.60 6.87 -23.98
C HIS A 181 7.22 6.17 -22.66
N THR A 182 6.10 5.44 -22.65
CA THR A 182 5.60 4.72 -21.47
C THR A 182 6.55 3.59 -21.02
N ILE A 183 7.16 2.86 -21.97
CA ILE A 183 8.16 1.84 -21.64
C ILE A 183 9.42 2.47 -21.03
N ILE A 184 9.91 3.58 -21.61
CA ILE A 184 11.08 4.27 -21.07
C ILE A 184 10.78 4.80 -19.66
N ALA A 185 9.61 5.38 -19.44
CA ALA A 185 9.17 5.84 -18.12
C ALA A 185 9.20 4.68 -17.12
N LEU A 186 8.59 3.53 -17.46
CA LEU A 186 8.59 2.34 -16.59
C LEU A 186 10.01 1.86 -16.26
N PHE A 187 10.88 1.70 -17.25
CA PHE A 187 12.26 1.25 -17.02
C PHE A 187 13.04 2.25 -16.16
N LYS A 188 12.81 3.55 -16.35
CA LYS A 188 13.39 4.59 -15.51
C LYS A 188 12.87 4.48 -14.08
N THR A 189 11.57 4.35 -13.87
CA THR A 189 10.96 4.24 -12.54
C THR A 189 11.43 2.99 -11.79
N LEU A 190 11.44 1.83 -12.47
CA LEU A 190 11.97 0.58 -11.92
C LEU A 190 13.47 0.70 -11.60
N GLY A 191 14.27 1.24 -12.52
CA GLY A 191 15.71 1.40 -12.34
C GLY A 191 16.06 2.32 -11.17
N VAL A 192 15.37 3.46 -11.06
CA VAL A 192 15.54 4.42 -9.95
C VAL A 192 15.13 3.79 -8.62
N GLY A 193 13.94 3.16 -8.56
CA GLY A 193 13.44 2.55 -7.34
C GLY A 193 14.34 1.41 -6.85
N LEU A 194 14.71 0.47 -7.74
CA LEU A 194 15.61 -0.64 -7.41
C LEU A 194 16.98 -0.15 -6.97
N SER A 195 17.59 0.78 -7.72
CA SER A 195 18.94 1.27 -7.40
C SER A 195 18.97 1.98 -6.05
N ILE A 196 18.02 2.87 -5.77
CA ILE A 196 17.96 3.60 -4.50
C ILE A 196 17.66 2.64 -3.35
N GLY A 197 16.72 1.70 -3.52
CA GLY A 197 16.41 0.71 -2.50
C GLY A 197 17.60 -0.17 -2.14
N VAL A 198 18.34 -0.68 -3.14
CA VAL A 198 19.56 -1.48 -2.92
C VAL A 198 20.66 -0.64 -2.27
N VAL A 199 20.89 0.58 -2.74
CA VAL A 199 21.91 1.47 -2.18
C VAL A 199 21.59 1.81 -0.72
N ALA A 200 20.33 2.12 -0.41
CA ALA A 200 19.87 2.40 0.95
C ALA A 200 20.02 1.17 1.86
N GLY A 201 19.64 -0.01 1.38
CA GLY A 201 19.82 -1.28 2.09
C GLY A 201 21.29 -1.58 2.39
N TRP A 202 22.14 -1.48 1.37
CA TRP A 202 23.57 -1.70 1.51
C TRP A 202 24.24 -0.68 2.44
N LEU A 203 23.92 0.61 2.28
CA LEU A 203 24.45 1.68 3.12
C LEU A 203 24.05 1.49 4.59
N THR A 204 22.79 1.16 4.85
CA THR A 204 22.29 0.90 6.20
C THR A 204 22.98 -0.31 6.81
N THR A 205 23.12 -1.39 6.03
CA THR A 205 23.85 -2.59 6.44
C THR A 205 25.30 -2.26 6.80
N LEU A 206 25.97 -1.42 5.99
CA LEU A 206 27.34 -0.98 6.23
C LEU A 206 27.46 -0.14 7.50
N LEU A 207 26.54 0.82 7.71
CA LEU A 207 26.52 1.69 8.89
C LEU A 207 26.41 0.89 10.19
N ILE A 208 25.54 -0.11 10.20
CA ILE A 208 25.34 -0.99 11.36
C ILE A 208 26.56 -1.89 11.57
N ARG A 209 27.03 -2.59 10.52
CA ARG A 209 28.18 -3.51 10.62
C ARG A 209 29.49 -2.82 11.02
N ARG A 210 29.65 -1.53 10.70
CA ARG A 210 30.83 -0.74 11.05
C ARG A 210 30.68 -0.04 12.40
N GLU A 211 29.57 -0.24 13.12
CA GLU A 211 29.24 0.45 14.37
C GLU A 211 29.29 1.99 14.23
N TRP A 212 29.06 2.51 13.01
CA TRP A 212 28.99 3.95 12.77
C TRP A 212 27.67 4.53 13.28
N LEU A 213 26.64 3.69 13.41
CA LEU A 213 25.37 4.03 14.01
C LEU A 213 25.28 3.39 15.41
N PRO A 214 25.15 4.18 16.49
CA PRO A 214 24.89 3.68 17.84
C PRO A 214 23.58 2.87 17.93
N PHE A 215 23.52 1.85 18.78
CA PHE A 215 22.36 0.96 18.94
C PHE A 215 21.05 1.73 19.17
N GLU A 216 21.09 2.77 19.99
CA GLU A 216 19.95 3.62 20.34
C GLU A 216 19.39 4.39 19.14
N LEU A 217 20.23 4.65 18.12
CA LEU A 217 19.87 5.37 16.91
C LEU A 217 19.43 4.46 15.76
N HIS A 218 19.46 3.13 15.90
CA HIS A 218 19.09 2.22 14.81
C HIS A 218 17.64 2.43 14.36
N LYS A 219 16.70 2.40 15.30
CA LYS A 219 15.26 2.55 15.03
C LYS A 219 14.96 3.87 14.30
N PHE A 220 15.44 4.97 14.87
CA PHE A 220 15.23 6.31 14.32
C PHE A 220 16.00 6.53 13.00
N GLY A 221 17.25 6.08 12.93
CA GLY A 221 18.11 6.23 11.76
C GLY A 221 17.59 5.47 10.55
N ILE A 222 17.13 4.23 10.74
CA ILE A 222 16.51 3.43 9.67
C ILE A 222 15.23 4.12 9.19
N LEU A 223 14.36 4.58 10.10
CA LEU A 223 13.15 5.30 9.70
C LEU A 223 13.47 6.57 8.90
N ALA A 224 14.46 7.36 9.34
CA ALA A 224 14.90 8.54 8.61
C ALA A 224 15.44 8.19 7.21
N LEU A 225 16.23 7.12 7.09
CA LEU A 225 16.72 6.63 5.80
C LEU A 225 15.58 6.17 4.91
N VAL A 226 14.56 5.49 5.44
CA VAL A 226 13.37 5.08 4.67
C VAL A 226 12.66 6.30 4.08
N LEU A 227 12.40 7.33 4.90
CA LEU A 227 11.72 8.55 4.44
C LEU A 227 12.55 9.31 3.40
N ILE A 228 13.88 9.40 3.59
CA ILE A 228 14.78 10.04 2.63
C ILE A 228 14.84 9.24 1.33
N SER A 229 15.02 7.92 1.39
CA SER A 229 15.05 7.05 0.21
C SER A 229 13.75 7.12 -0.58
N PHE A 230 12.60 7.11 0.10
CA PHE A 230 11.30 7.34 -0.53
C PHE A 230 11.25 8.68 -1.25
N THR A 231 11.57 9.76 -0.54
CA THR A 231 11.43 11.13 -1.05
C THR A 231 12.36 11.39 -2.24
N VAL A 232 13.63 10.97 -2.13
CA VAL A 232 14.64 11.13 -3.19
C VAL A 232 14.26 10.31 -4.42
N SER A 233 13.83 9.05 -4.23
CA SER A 233 13.39 8.22 -5.34
C SER A 233 12.17 8.82 -6.02
N ASN A 234 11.13 9.18 -5.24
CA ASN A 234 9.91 9.75 -5.78
C ASN A 234 10.13 11.09 -6.51
N HIS A 235 11.13 11.87 -6.07
CA HIS A 235 11.54 13.10 -6.75
C HIS A 235 12.23 12.84 -8.11
N LEU A 236 13.05 11.79 -8.21
CA LEU A 236 13.75 11.41 -9.45
C LEU A 236 12.81 10.76 -10.49
N SER A 237 11.89 9.95 -10.00
CA SER A 237 10.81 9.35 -10.78
C SER A 237 9.59 9.14 -9.90
N HIS A 238 8.47 9.71 -10.31
CA HIS A 238 7.20 9.53 -9.62
C HIS A 238 6.89 8.03 -9.43
N GLU A 239 6.33 7.67 -8.28
CA GLU A 239 5.98 6.31 -7.85
C GLU A 239 7.15 5.34 -7.63
N SER A 240 8.38 5.69 -7.99
CA SER A 240 9.54 4.83 -7.71
C SER A 240 9.84 4.71 -6.20
N GLY A 241 9.34 5.65 -5.39
CA GLY A 241 9.54 5.67 -3.94
C GLY A 241 8.98 4.44 -3.23
N LEU A 242 7.78 3.97 -3.61
CA LEU A 242 7.15 2.78 -3.01
C LEU A 242 8.00 1.53 -3.29
N LEU A 243 8.52 1.40 -4.51
CA LEU A 243 9.44 0.33 -4.87
C LEU A 243 10.76 0.42 -4.11
N ALA A 244 11.34 1.62 -3.98
CA ALA A 244 12.61 1.84 -3.29
C ALA A 244 12.55 1.39 -1.83
N VAL A 245 11.51 1.79 -1.09
CA VAL A 245 11.35 1.39 0.32
C VAL A 245 11.03 -0.10 0.47
N THR A 246 10.30 -0.68 -0.48
CA THR A 246 10.02 -2.12 -0.50
C THR A 246 11.31 -2.92 -0.67
N VAL A 247 12.12 -2.56 -1.66
CA VAL A 247 13.42 -3.20 -1.93
C VAL A 247 14.39 -2.99 -0.77
N PHE A 248 14.39 -1.80 -0.16
CA PHE A 248 15.17 -1.50 1.03
C PHE A 248 14.76 -2.40 2.20
N GLY A 249 13.46 -2.55 2.47
CA GLY A 249 12.97 -3.45 3.52
C GLY A 249 13.33 -4.91 3.26
N ILE A 250 13.09 -5.41 2.05
CA ILE A 250 13.45 -6.79 1.67
C ILE A 250 14.96 -7.02 1.82
N TRP A 251 15.80 -6.03 1.45
CA TRP A 251 17.25 -6.14 1.60
C TRP A 251 17.64 -6.34 3.06
N LEU A 252 17.12 -5.52 3.98
CA LEU A 252 17.43 -5.61 5.40
C LEU A 252 16.91 -6.90 6.03
N ALA A 253 15.68 -7.34 5.68
CA ALA A 253 15.08 -8.58 6.17
C ALA A 253 15.92 -9.83 5.91
N ASN A 254 16.79 -9.78 4.91
CA ASN A 254 17.58 -10.92 4.45
C ASN A 254 19.08 -10.80 4.80
N GLN A 255 19.41 -9.95 5.78
CA GLN A 255 20.75 -9.89 6.36
C GLN A 255 20.80 -10.71 7.66
N ASP A 256 21.38 -11.92 7.60
CA ASP A 256 21.45 -12.84 8.74
C ASP A 256 22.27 -12.28 9.93
N ASP A 257 23.19 -11.35 9.66
CA ASP A 257 24.13 -10.81 10.65
C ASP A 257 23.64 -9.53 11.37
N LEU A 258 22.41 -9.05 11.09
CA LEU A 258 21.86 -7.83 11.69
C LEU A 258 20.84 -8.20 12.78
N GLU A 259 21.06 -7.75 14.01
CA GLU A 259 20.05 -7.81 15.07
C GLU A 259 18.99 -6.71 14.85
N ILE A 260 18.05 -6.98 13.94
CA ILE A 260 16.96 -6.06 13.54
C ILE A 260 15.68 -6.23 14.38
N ASP A 261 15.65 -7.15 15.34
CA ASP A 261 14.48 -7.44 16.19
C ASP A 261 13.95 -6.19 16.90
N SER A 262 14.85 -5.35 17.42
CA SER A 262 14.47 -4.09 18.07
C SER A 262 13.87 -3.06 17.10
N VAL A 263 14.25 -3.11 15.82
CA VAL A 263 13.72 -2.27 14.74
C VAL A 263 12.35 -2.77 14.30
N LEU A 264 12.13 -4.08 14.30
CA LEU A 264 10.85 -4.71 14.03
C LEU A 264 9.79 -4.32 15.08
N GLU A 265 10.10 -4.36 16.37
CA GLU A 265 9.14 -4.01 17.44
C GLU A 265 8.69 -2.54 17.41
N PHE A 266 9.62 -1.59 17.19
CA PHE A 266 9.27 -0.15 17.17
C PHE A 266 8.38 0.23 15.98
N LYS A 267 8.45 -0.59 14.94
CA LYS A 267 7.76 -0.40 13.67
C LYS A 267 6.31 -0.86 13.73
N GLU A 268 6.00 -1.93 14.48
CA GLU A 268 4.63 -2.43 14.64
C GLU A 268 3.71 -1.36 15.29
N ASP A 269 4.17 -0.72 16.37
CA ASP A 269 3.40 0.33 17.06
C ASP A 269 3.16 1.55 16.16
N LEU A 270 4.21 1.99 15.45
CA LEU A 270 4.15 3.16 14.59
C LEU A 270 3.22 2.91 13.39
N SER A 271 3.35 1.75 12.75
CA SER A 271 2.48 1.38 11.64
C SER A 271 1.02 1.19 12.06
N MET A 272 0.74 0.64 13.24
CA MET A 272 -0.63 0.56 13.75
C MET A 272 -1.27 1.95 13.86
N ILE A 273 -0.51 2.95 14.34
CA ILE A 273 -0.97 4.34 14.39
C ILE A 273 -1.17 4.89 12.97
N LEU A 274 -0.20 4.69 12.07
CA LEU A 274 -0.28 5.19 10.69
C LEU A 274 -1.46 4.58 9.93
N ILE A 275 -1.58 3.25 9.90
CA ILE A 275 -2.66 2.52 9.24
C ILE A 275 -4.01 3.02 9.75
N SER A 276 -4.18 3.08 11.06
CA SER A 276 -5.46 3.47 11.65
C SER A 276 -5.83 4.93 11.37
N THR A 277 -4.86 5.83 11.43
CA THR A 277 -5.04 7.25 11.08
C THR A 277 -5.36 7.40 9.60
N LEU A 278 -4.63 6.72 8.70
CA LEU A 278 -4.87 6.77 7.26
C LEU A 278 -6.25 6.26 6.88
N PHE A 279 -6.71 5.14 7.44
CA PHE A 279 -8.05 4.62 7.14
C PHE A 279 -9.15 5.58 7.58
N ILE A 280 -9.01 6.22 8.75
CA ILE A 280 -9.97 7.24 9.21
C ILE A 280 -9.95 8.46 8.29
N LEU A 281 -8.76 8.98 7.96
CA LEU A 281 -8.60 10.15 7.09
C LEU A 281 -9.14 9.89 5.67
N LEU A 282 -8.79 8.75 5.06
CA LEU A 282 -9.22 8.42 3.70
C LEU A 282 -10.73 8.17 3.63
N ALA A 283 -11.32 7.52 4.63
CA ALA A 283 -12.76 7.33 4.70
C ALA A 283 -13.51 8.64 4.98
N ALA A 284 -12.94 9.54 5.79
CA ALA A 284 -13.53 10.85 6.06
C ALA A 284 -13.50 11.79 4.85
N ARG A 285 -12.63 11.52 3.86
CA ARG A 285 -12.54 12.27 2.60
C ARG A 285 -13.59 11.86 1.57
N LEU A 286 -14.32 10.76 1.79
CA LEU A 286 -15.39 10.34 0.88
C LEU A 286 -16.58 11.30 0.94
N GLU A 287 -17.22 11.53 -0.20
CA GLU A 287 -18.46 12.31 -0.27
C GLU A 287 -19.68 11.40 -0.08
N LEU A 288 -20.64 11.82 0.75
CA LEU A 288 -21.87 11.06 0.96
C LEU A 288 -22.69 10.93 -0.33
N ALA A 289 -22.64 11.94 -1.19
CA ALA A 289 -23.32 11.94 -2.48
C ALA A 289 -22.86 10.77 -3.36
N ASP A 290 -21.55 10.54 -3.46
CA ASP A 290 -20.99 9.43 -4.23
C ASP A 290 -21.44 8.06 -3.71
N LEU A 291 -21.55 7.91 -2.38
CA LEU A 291 -22.04 6.68 -1.75
C LEU A 291 -23.54 6.46 -2.01
N MET A 292 -24.33 7.52 -2.11
CA MET A 292 -25.75 7.42 -2.44
C MET A 292 -26.00 7.13 -3.92
N MET A 293 -25.01 7.35 -4.78
CA MET A 293 -25.04 6.99 -6.20
C MET A 293 -24.72 5.52 -6.46
N LEU A 294 -24.37 4.73 -5.43
CA LEU A 294 -24.15 3.30 -5.55
C LEU A 294 -25.46 2.57 -5.85
N ASP A 295 -25.58 2.08 -7.07
CA ASP A 295 -26.72 1.32 -7.57
C ASP A 295 -26.46 -0.20 -7.57
N ALA A 296 -27.44 -0.96 -8.05
CA ALA A 296 -27.34 -2.42 -8.11
C ALA A 296 -26.15 -2.88 -8.98
N ASP A 297 -25.78 -2.10 -9.99
CA ASP A 297 -24.71 -2.43 -10.93
C ASP A 297 -23.34 -2.38 -10.26
N VAL A 298 -23.12 -1.47 -9.29
CA VAL A 298 -21.92 -1.49 -8.45
C VAL A 298 -21.82 -2.76 -7.60
N PHE A 299 -22.94 -3.24 -7.03
CA PHE A 299 -22.93 -4.49 -6.26
C PHE A 299 -22.67 -5.72 -7.13
N ILE A 300 -23.20 -5.74 -8.36
CA ILE A 300 -22.92 -6.79 -9.35
C ILE A 300 -21.43 -6.75 -9.75
N PHE A 301 -20.90 -5.56 -10.02
CA PHE A 301 -19.49 -5.35 -10.31
C PHE A 301 -18.61 -5.86 -9.17
N LEU A 302 -18.90 -5.48 -7.92
CA LEU A 302 -18.18 -5.96 -6.73
C LEU A 302 -18.24 -7.49 -6.61
N ALA A 303 -19.39 -8.11 -6.87
CA ALA A 303 -19.52 -9.56 -6.86
C ALA A 303 -18.63 -10.21 -7.93
N ILE A 304 -18.52 -9.62 -9.12
CA ILE A 304 -17.62 -10.12 -10.17
C ILE A 304 -16.17 -9.96 -9.75
N VAL A 305 -15.77 -8.83 -9.17
CA VAL A 305 -14.40 -8.65 -8.66
C VAL A 305 -14.04 -9.73 -7.64
N LEU A 306 -14.93 -10.02 -6.69
CA LEU A 306 -14.68 -10.96 -5.59
C LEU A 306 -14.76 -12.44 -6.01
N PHE A 307 -15.75 -12.80 -6.81
CA PHE A 307 -16.06 -14.22 -7.12
C PHE A 307 -15.58 -14.67 -8.50
N VAL A 308 -15.20 -13.75 -9.39
CA VAL A 308 -14.75 -14.08 -10.74
C VAL A 308 -13.32 -13.58 -10.98
N ALA A 309 -13.05 -12.28 -10.79
CA ALA A 309 -11.75 -11.73 -11.12
C ALA A 309 -10.62 -12.29 -10.24
N ARG A 310 -10.84 -12.37 -8.91
CA ARG A 310 -9.84 -12.90 -7.96
C ARG A 310 -9.60 -14.42 -8.05
N PRO A 311 -10.62 -15.27 -8.28
CA PRO A 311 -10.41 -16.72 -8.38
C PRO A 311 -9.86 -17.23 -9.73
N LEU A 312 -9.96 -16.44 -10.81
CA LEU A 312 -9.45 -16.76 -12.14
C LEU A 312 -7.91 -16.65 -12.23
#